data_AF-A0A0V8JI64-F1
#
_entry.id   AF-A0A0V8JI64-F1
#
_cell.length_a   1.000
_cell.length_b   1.000
_cell.length_c   1.000
_cell.angle_alpha   90.00
_cell.angle_beta   90.00
_cell.angle_gamma   90.00
#
_symmetry.space_group_name_H-M   'P 1'
#
loop_
_entity.id
_entity.type
_entity.pdbx_description
1 polymer ?
#
loop_
_entity_poly.entity_id
_entity_poly.type
_entity_poly.pdbx_seq_one_letter_code
_entity_poly.pdbx_strand_id
1 'polypeptide(L)'
;MNSNLQTSKPVKVVVKKKLTIRSVLNLYGIFAIAGMLLSIFTTLVSLNENMELYLKTEEMLKGKKLKEFLAFIFGSAVVYFSLVNIYYYFLEKKHKSSS
;
A
#
# COMPACT_ATOMS: atom_id res chain seq x y z
N MET A 1 19.87 18.61 56.28
CA MET A 1 20.64 18.35 55.04
C MET A 1 19.65 17.72 54.07
N ASN A 2 19.12 18.51 53.14
CA ASN A 2 17.95 18.14 52.33
C ASN A 2 18.33 17.17 51.22
N SER A 3 17.53 16.10 51.10
CA SER A 3 17.68 15.01 50.14
C SER A 3 17.60 15.52 48.70
N ASN A 4 18.64 15.25 47.92
CA ASN A 4 18.61 15.39 46.46
C ASN A 4 17.66 14.33 45.89
N LEU A 5 16.40 14.73 45.66
CA LEU A 5 15.50 13.99 44.79
C LEU A 5 16.06 14.07 43.36
N GLN A 6 16.79 13.03 42.94
CA GLN A 6 16.97 12.74 41.52
C GLN A 6 15.59 12.47 40.92
N THR A 7 15.01 13.50 40.32
CA THR A 7 13.87 13.37 39.44
C THR A 7 14.37 12.65 38.19
N SER A 8 14.19 11.33 38.16
CA SER A 8 14.35 10.53 36.96
C SER A 8 13.40 11.07 35.90
N LYS A 9 13.94 11.90 35.00
CA LYS A 9 13.18 12.37 33.83
C LYS A 9 12.62 11.12 33.15
N PRO A 10 11.31 11.03 32.89
CA PRO A 10 10.75 9.89 32.19
C PRO A 10 11.36 9.88 30.80
N VAL A 11 12.31 8.96 30.57
CA VAL A 11 12.83 8.69 29.24
C VAL A 11 11.61 8.31 28.42
N LYS A 12 11.22 9.21 27.51
CA LYS A 12 10.17 8.96 26.53
C LYS A 12 10.70 7.80 25.70
N VAL A 13 10.35 6.58 26.08
CA VAL A 13 10.70 5.38 25.32
C VAL A 13 9.97 5.54 24.01
N VAL A 14 10.68 6.05 23.00
CA VAL A 14 10.21 6.09 21.64
C VAL A 14 10.16 4.62 21.25
N VAL A 15 9.02 3.99 21.49
CA VAL A 15 8.77 2.59 21.14
C VAL A 15 9.00 2.52 19.64
N LYS A 16 10.18 2.01 19.24
CA LYS A 16 10.49 1.82 17.82
C LYS A 16 9.37 0.94 17.28
N LYS A 17 8.53 1.51 16.42
CA LYS A 17 7.44 0.79 15.77
C LYS A 17 8.07 -0.38 15.02
N LYS A 18 7.99 -1.59 15.57
CA LYS A 18 8.47 -2.80 14.89
C LYS A 18 7.66 -2.90 13.61
N LEU A 19 8.30 -2.62 12.48
CA LEU A 19 7.71 -2.90 11.18
C LEU A 19 7.56 -4.41 11.10
N THR A 20 6.32 -4.88 11.23
CA THR A 20 5.99 -6.28 11.01
C THR A 20 5.97 -6.53 9.50
N ILE A 21 6.31 -7.75 9.09
CA ILE A 21 6.24 -8.16 7.68
C ILE A 21 4.82 -7.90 7.12
N ARG A 22 3.78 -8.02 7.96
CA ARG A 22 2.39 -7.68 7.62
C ARG A 22 2.23 -6.21 7.22
N SER A 23 2.86 -5.32 7.99
CA SER A 23 2.84 -3.88 7.71
C SER A 23 3.57 -3.54 6.41
N VAL A 24 4.68 -4.22 6.12
CA VAL A 24 5.44 -4.02 4.87
C VAL A 24 4.63 -4.51 3.67
N LEU A 25 3.99 -5.68 3.79
CA LEU A 25 3.21 -6.27 2.71
C LEU A 25 1.94 -5.45 2.42
N ASN A 26 1.27 -4.92 3.45
CA ASN A 26 0.15 -4.00 3.25
C ASN A 26 0.60 -2.68 2.60
N LEU A 27 1.74 -2.12 3.02
CA LEU A 27 2.28 -0.91 2.42
C LEU A 27 2.64 -1.13 0.94
N TYR A 28 3.26 -2.25 0.62
CA TYR A 28 3.56 -2.65 -0.76
C TYR A 28 2.28 -2.74 -1.60
N GLY A 29 1.23 -3.39 -1.07
CA GLY A 29 -0.07 -3.48 -1.75
C GLY A 29 -0.67 -2.10 -2.06
N ILE A 30 -0.61 -1.16 -1.10
CA ILE A 30 -1.07 0.22 -1.30
C ILE A 30 -0.27 0.91 -2.41
N PHE A 31 1.07 0.79 -2.39
CA PHE A 31 1.91 1.37 -3.44
C PHE A 31 1.64 0.77 -4.82
N ALA A 32 1.43 -0.55 -4.91
CA ALA A 32 1.10 -1.22 -6.17
C ALA A 32 -0.23 -0.73 -6.74
N ILE A 33 -1.28 -0.65 -5.91
CA ILE A 33 -2.59 -0.14 -6.32
C ILE A 33 -2.50 1.34 -6.72
N ALA A 34 -1.79 2.16 -5.95
CA ALA A 34 -1.58 3.56 -6.28
C ALA A 34 -0.84 3.72 -7.63
N GLY A 35 0.20 2.92 -7.86
CA GLY A 35 0.92 2.88 -9.14
C GLY A 35 0.04 2.47 -10.32
N MET A 36 -0.83 1.48 -10.13
CA MET A 36 -1.82 1.10 -11.16
C MET A 36 -2.82 2.22 -11.44
N LEU A 37 -3.28 2.95 -10.42
CA LEU A 37 -4.15 4.12 -10.62
C LEU A 37 -3.41 5.26 -11.33
N LEU A 38 -2.16 5.53 -10.96
CA LEU A 38 -1.28 6.49 -11.64
C LEU A 38 -1.08 6.14 -13.12
N SER A 39 -1.00 4.86 -13.45
CA SER A 39 -0.89 4.43 -14.84
C SER A 39 -2.06 4.92 -15.70
N ILE A 40 -3.28 5.02 -15.16
CA ILE A 40 -4.44 5.57 -15.87
C ILE A 40 -4.16 7.00 -16.32
N PHE A 41 -3.60 7.82 -15.42
CA PHE A 41 -3.22 9.20 -15.72
C PHE A 41 -2.04 9.28 -16.68
N THR A 42 -1.04 8.41 -16.54
CA THR A 42 0.09 8.37 -17.48
C THR A 42 -0.34 7.93 -18.88
N THR A 43 -1.28 7.00 -19.00
CA THR A 43 -1.78 6.56 -20.32
C THR A 43 -2.66 7.60 -20.99
N LEU A 44 -3.29 8.49 -20.21
CA LEU A 44 -4.05 9.65 -20.71
C LEU A 44 -3.14 10.74 -21.29
N VAL A 45 -1.89 10.80 -20.82
CA VAL A 45 -0.91 11.82 -21.19
C VAL A 45 0.10 11.19 -22.17
N SER A 46 -0.11 11.40 -23.47
CA SER A 46 0.82 10.92 -24.50
C SER A 46 1.77 12.04 -24.89
N LEU A 47 3.07 11.75 -24.90
CA LEU A 47 4.10 12.66 -25.40
C LEU A 47 4.18 12.54 -26.93
N ASN A 48 4.03 13.64 -27.65
CA ASN A 48 4.27 13.67 -29.10
C ASN A 48 5.79 13.78 -29.40
N GLU A 49 6.20 13.56 -30.65
CA GLU A 49 7.58 13.76 -31.15
C GLU A 49 8.10 15.18 -30.86
N ASN A 50 7.20 16.15 -30.70
CA ASN A 50 7.51 17.54 -30.34
C ASN A 50 7.59 17.81 -28.82
N MET A 51 7.62 16.78 -27.97
CA MET A 51 7.50 16.87 -26.50
C MET A 51 6.23 17.57 -25.98
N GLU A 52 5.20 17.69 -26.82
CA GLU A 52 3.92 18.25 -26.41
C GLU A 52 3.09 17.16 -25.73
N LEU A 53 2.58 17.47 -24.53
CA LEU A 53 1.67 16.61 -23.79
C LEU A 53 0.28 16.77 -24.41
N TYR A 54 -0.13 15.84 -25.27
CA TYR A 54 -1.48 15.85 -25.81
C TYR A 54 -2.34 14.85 -25.02
N LEU A 55 -3.48 15.34 -24.54
CA LEU A 55 -4.47 14.50 -23.90
C LEU A 55 -5.19 13.71 -24.99
N LYS A 56 -4.92 12.40 -25.07
CA LYS A 56 -5.52 11.48 -26.05
C LYS A 56 -6.94 11.11 -25.62
N THR A 57 -7.76 12.13 -25.35
CA THR A 57 -8.94 12.05 -24.47
C THR A 57 -10.14 11.35 -25.09
N GLU A 58 -10.23 11.24 -26.42
CA GLU A 58 -11.54 10.94 -27.03
C GLU A 58 -11.74 9.49 -27.53
N GLU A 59 -10.69 8.79 -27.95
CA GLU A 59 -10.88 7.47 -28.60
C GLU A 59 -10.49 6.24 -27.75
N MET A 60 -9.49 6.35 -26.87
CA MET A 60 -9.04 5.17 -26.10
C MET A 60 -9.79 4.99 -24.77
N LEU A 61 -10.34 6.06 -24.19
CA LEU A 61 -11.12 6.03 -22.95
C LEU A 61 -12.62 5.82 -23.19
N LYS A 62 -12.97 4.87 -24.06
CA LYS A 62 -14.35 4.35 -24.09
C LYS A 62 -14.65 3.90 -22.66
N GLY A 63 -15.53 4.58 -21.93
CA GLY A 63 -15.70 4.42 -20.47
C GLY A 63 -15.88 2.96 -20.01
N LYS A 64 -16.29 2.09 -20.93
CA LYS A 64 -16.28 0.62 -20.79
C LYS A 64 -14.90 0.02 -20.45
N LYS A 65 -13.82 0.42 -21.14
CA LYS A 65 -12.44 -0.03 -20.88
C LYS A 65 -11.90 0.48 -19.54
N LEU A 66 -12.19 1.74 -19.20
CA LEU A 66 -11.79 2.29 -17.90
C LEU A 66 -12.51 1.60 -16.75
N LYS A 67 -13.81 1.32 -16.92
CA LYS A 67 -14.60 0.55 -15.94
C LYS A 67 -14.03 -0.87 -15.75
N GLU A 68 -13.65 -1.54 -16.83
CA GLU A 68 -13.06 -2.88 -16.79
C GLU A 68 -11.70 -2.88 -16.10
N PHE A 69 -10.86 -1.87 -16.38
CA PHE A 69 -9.58 -1.68 -15.70
C PHE A 69 -9.72 -1.37 -14.21
N LEU A 70 -10.67 -0.50 -13.83
CA LEU A 70 -10.99 -0.24 -12.43
C LEU A 70 -11.48 -1.50 -11.73
N ALA A 71 -12.37 -2.26 -12.37
CA ALA A 71 -12.85 -3.53 -11.83
C ALA A 71 -11.69 -4.53 -11.63
N PHE A 72 -10.71 -4.55 -12.52
CA PHE A 72 -9.49 -5.35 -12.39
C PHE A 72 -8.63 -4.90 -11.19
N ILE A 73 -8.41 -3.59 -11.02
CA ILE A 73 -7.67 -3.06 -9.86
C ILE A 73 -8.38 -3.43 -8.56
N PHE A 74 -9.70 -3.24 -8.48
CA PHE A 74 -10.47 -3.60 -7.29
C PHE A 74 -10.44 -5.11 -7.02
N GLY A 75 -10.62 -5.93 -8.05
CA GLY A 75 -10.55 -7.39 -7.94
C GLY A 75 -9.20 -7.87 -7.44
N SER A 76 -8.11 -7.37 -8.04
CA SER A 76 -6.75 -7.74 -7.62
C SER A 76 -6.43 -7.24 -6.20
N ALA A 77 -6.90 -6.06 -5.81
CA ALA A 77 -6.78 -5.57 -4.44
C ALA A 77 -7.46 -6.50 -3.42
N VAL A 78 -8.71 -6.89 -3.67
CA VAL A 78 -9.45 -7.81 -2.79
C VAL A 78 -8.72 -9.14 -2.65
N VAL A 79 -8.26 -9.71 -3.77
CA VAL A 79 -7.50 -10.98 -3.77
C VAL A 79 -6.21 -10.84 -2.98
N TYR A 80 -5.43 -9.78 -3.22
CA TYR A 80 -4.17 -9.53 -2.52
C TYR A 80 -4.36 -9.42 -1.01
N PHE A 81 -5.24 -8.53 -0.54
CA PHE A 81 -5.47 -8.35 0.89
C PHE A 81 -6.05 -9.59 1.55
N SER A 82 -6.88 -10.35 0.85
CA SER A 82 -7.39 -11.65 1.33
C SER A 82 -6.26 -12.66 1.50
N LEU A 83 -5.37 -12.81 0.50
CA LEU A 83 -4.21 -13.70 0.57
C LEU A 83 -3.26 -13.31 1.71
N VAL A 84 -2.97 -12.02 1.87
CA VAL A 84 -2.13 -11.54 2.97
C VAL A 84 -2.77 -11.91 4.31
N ASN A 85 -4.07 -11.65 4.50
CA ASN A 85 -4.74 -11.99 5.74
C ASN A 85 -4.79 -13.51 6.00
N ILE A 86 -5.06 -14.33 4.97
CA ILE A 86 -5.06 -15.80 5.06
C ILE A 86 -3.66 -16.32 5.41
N TYR A 87 -2.61 -15.80 4.75
CA TYR A 87 -1.23 -16.18 5.01
C TYR A 87 -0.86 -15.94 6.47
N TYR A 88 -1.20 -14.77 7.02
CA TYR A 88 -0.95 -14.47 8.42
C TYR A 88 -1.77 -15.33 9.38
N TYR A 89 -3.04 -15.60 9.05
CA TYR A 89 -3.87 -16.50 9.84
C TYR A 89 -3.29 -17.92 9.92
N PHE A 90 -2.80 -18.45 8.81
CA PHE A 90 -2.12 -19.76 8.78
C PHE A 90 -0.78 -19.73 9.52
N LEU A 91 0.00 -18.65 9.38
CA LEU A 91 1.28 -18.50 10.07
C LEU A 91 1.09 -18.52 11.60
N GLU A 92 0.08 -17.81 12.10
CA GLU A 92 -0.28 -17.75 13.51
C GLU A 92 -0.78 -19.10 14.03
N LYS A 93 -1.59 -19.81 13.23
CA LYS A 93 -2.04 -21.17 13.56
C LYS A 93 -0.89 -22.18 13.66
N LYS A 94 0.09 -22.12 12.76
CA LYS A 94 1.27 -23.01 12.77
C LYS A 94 2.12 -22.80 14.03
N HIS A 95 2.27 -21.55 14.48
CA HIS A 95 3.05 -21.23 15.68
C HIS A 95 2.39 -21.75 16.97
N LYS A 96 1.07 -21.91 16.99
CA LYS A 96 0.29 -22.40 18.14
C LYS A 96 0.21 -23.92 18.23
N SER A 97 0.56 -24.65 17.18
CA SER A 97 0.53 -26.12 17.12
C SER A 97 1.89 -26.77 17.42
N SER A 98 2.95 -25.95 17.56
CA SER A 98 4.33 -26.41 17.81
C SER A 98 4.85 -26.00 19.20
N SER A 99 3.99 -25.46 20.06
CA SER A 99 4.24 -25.14 21.46
C SER A 99 3.24 -25.87 22.34
#